data_AF-A0A2H0K7B5-F1
#
_entry.id   AF-A0A2H0K7B5-F1
#
_cell.length_a   1.000
_cell.length_b   1.000
_cell.length_c   1.000
_cell.angle_alpha   90.00
_cell.angle_beta   90.00
_cell.angle_gamma   90.00
#
_symmetry.space_group_name_H-M   'P 1'
#
loop_
_entity.id
_entity.type
_entity.pdbx_description
1 polymer ?
#
loop_
_entity_poly.entity_id
_entity_poly.type
_entity_poly.pdbx_seq_one_letter_code
_entity_poly.pdbx_strand_id
1 'polypeptide(L)'
;MTTIEKIREEVKKAMVARDSLRLNTLRGLLSAFTNELVAKKRRPTEELPDEEAIEVIKRAVKQRKDSIEQFSKGGRGDLVENEE
;
A
#
# COMPACT_ATOMS: atom_id res chain seq x y z
N MET A 1 -15.84 11.33 -1.61
CA MET A 1 -14.65 10.64 -2.11
C MET A 1 -14.10 9.80 -0.98
N THR A 2 -14.24 8.47 -1.08
CA THR A 2 -13.71 7.48 -0.13
C THR A 2 -12.19 7.47 -0.18
N THR A 3 -11.55 6.88 0.83
CA THR A 3 -10.10 6.69 0.90
C THR A 3 -9.58 5.88 -0.28
N ILE A 4 -10.30 4.83 -0.67
CA ILE A 4 -9.94 3.96 -1.81
C ILE A 4 -10.08 4.71 -3.13
N GLU A 5 -11.12 5.52 -3.31
CA GLU A 5 -11.25 6.41 -4.47
C GLU A 5 -10.07 7.40 -4.56
N LYS A 6 -9.65 8.00 -3.43
CA LYS A 6 -8.47 8.90 -3.43
C LYS A 6 -7.23 8.16 -3.91
N ILE A 7 -7.02 6.94 -3.44
CA ILE A 7 -5.85 6.13 -3.83
C ILE A 7 -5.89 5.78 -5.32
N ARG A 8 -7.06 5.44 -5.87
CA ARG A 8 -7.21 5.18 -7.31
C ARG A 8 -6.88 6.42 -8.15
N GLU A 9 -7.28 7.61 -7.71
CA GLU A 9 -6.90 8.86 -8.38
C GLU A 9 -5.40 9.14 -8.27
N GLU A 10 -4.79 8.92 -7.11
CA GLU A 10 -3.34 9.06 -6.94
C GLU A 10 -2.55 8.05 -7.79
N VAL A 11 -3.06 6.84 -8.03
CA VAL A 11 -2.46 5.89 -8.97
C VAL A 11 -2.40 6.49 -10.37
N LYS A 12 -3.50 7.10 -10.85
CA LYS A 12 -3.53 7.74 -12.17
C LYS A 12 -2.50 8.87 -12.26
N LYS A 13 -2.41 9.71 -11.21
CA LYS A 13 -1.41 10.79 -11.16
C LYS A 13 0.02 10.26 -11.19
N ALA A 14 0.32 9.21 -10.41
CA ALA A 14 1.64 8.57 -10.40
C ALA A 14 1.99 7.95 -11.76
N MET A 15 1.01 7.36 -12.46
CA MET A 15 1.20 6.84 -13.82
C MET A 15 1.57 7.95 -14.81
N VAL A 16 0.85 9.07 -14.78
CA VAL A 16 1.13 10.22 -15.66
C VAL A 16 2.48 10.84 -15.35
N ALA A 17 2.83 10.97 -14.07
CA ALA A 17 4.11 11.48 -13.61
C ALA A 17 5.29 10.52 -13.85
N ARG A 18 5.03 9.26 -14.25
CA ARG A 18 6.02 8.18 -14.35
C ARG A 18 6.81 7.96 -13.07
N ASP A 19 6.16 8.19 -11.93
CA ASP A 19 6.72 7.95 -10.59
C ASP A 19 6.51 6.48 -10.25
N SER A 20 7.46 5.64 -10.67
CA SER A 20 7.38 4.18 -10.51
C SER A 20 7.29 3.75 -9.06
N LEU A 21 8.01 4.42 -8.16
CA LEU A 21 8.02 4.08 -6.73
C LEU A 21 6.63 4.32 -6.14
N ARG A 22 6.10 5.55 -6.27
CA ARG A 22 4.76 5.91 -5.78
C ARG A 22 3.69 5.03 -6.41
N LEU A 23 3.79 4.76 -7.71
CA LEU A 23 2.85 3.92 -8.44
C LEU A 23 2.81 2.49 -7.87
N ASN A 24 3.96 1.88 -7.65
CA ASN A 24 4.06 0.54 -7.10
C ASN A 24 3.52 0.48 -5.68
N THR A 25 3.85 1.46 -4.83
CA THR A 25 3.32 1.57 -3.47
C THR A 25 1.80 1.66 -3.45
N LEU A 26 1.21 2.53 -4.27
CA LEU A 26 -0.25 2.73 -4.32
C LEU A 26 -0.97 1.49 -4.85
N ARG A 27 -0.41 0.81 -5.86
CA ARG A 27 -0.95 -0.47 -6.36
C ARG A 27 -0.87 -1.59 -5.32
N GLY A 28 0.25 -1.67 -4.59
CA GLY A 28 0.40 -2.62 -3.49
C GLY A 28 -0.67 -2.42 -2.41
N LEU A 29 -1.01 -1.16 -2.12
CA LEU A 29 -2.06 -0.81 -1.17
C LEU A 29 -3.47 -1.20 -1.66
N LEU A 30 -3.78 -1.02 -2.95
CA LEU A 30 -5.04 -1.53 -3.54
C LEU A 30 -5.15 -3.06 -3.44
N SER A 31 -4.05 -3.78 -3.67
CA SER A 31 -3.99 -5.23 -3.47
C SER A 31 -4.21 -5.61 -2.01
N ALA A 32 -3.64 -4.85 -1.07
CA ALA A 32 -3.84 -5.08 0.36
C ALA A 32 -5.31 -4.92 0.78
N PHE A 33 -6.03 -3.92 0.26
CA PHE A 33 -7.47 -3.78 0.49
C PHE A 33 -8.26 -4.96 -0.06
N THR A 34 -7.91 -5.41 -1.27
CA THR A 34 -8.54 -6.58 -1.89
C THR A 34 -8.32 -7.83 -1.05
N ASN A 35 -7.10 -8.02 -0.53
CA ASN A 35 -6.76 -9.13 0.36
C ASN A 35 -7.52 -9.07 1.69
N GLU A 36 -7.71 -7.88 2.26
CA GLU A 36 -8.49 -7.70 3.49
C GLU A 36 -9.98 -8.04 3.26
N LEU A 37 -10.55 -7.68 2.10
CA LEU A 37 -11.91 -8.11 1.72
C LEU A 37 -12.02 -9.62 1.66
N VAL A 38 -11.07 -10.28 0.99
CA VAL A 38 -11.02 -11.75 0.89
C VAL A 38 -10.88 -12.39 2.28
N ALA A 39 -10.00 -11.86 3.14
CA ALA A 39 -9.82 -12.34 4.50
C ALA A 39 -11.11 -12.21 5.34
N LYS A 40 -11.89 -11.16 5.11
CA LYS A 40 -13.22 -10.94 5.70
C LYS A 40 -14.34 -11.72 5.01
N LYS A 41 -14.02 -12.60 4.05
CA LYS A 41 -14.98 -13.38 3.25
C LYS A 41 -15.98 -12.50 2.48
N ARG A 42 -15.57 -11.28 2.12
CA ARG A 42 -16.30 -10.36 1.23
C ARG A 42 -15.80 -10.53 -0.19
N ARG A 43 -16.58 -10.08 -1.18
CA ARG A 43 -16.18 -10.18 -2.58
C ARG A 43 -15.02 -9.20 -2.87
N PRO A 44 -14.02 -9.59 -3.68
CA PRO A 44 -12.91 -8.70 -4.08
C PRO A 44 -13.35 -7.43 -4.82
N THR A 45 -14.56 -7.43 -5.38
CA THR A 45 -15.16 -6.31 -6.10
C THR A 45 -15.89 -5.32 -5.19
N GLU A 46 -16.06 -5.65 -3.91
CA GLU A 46 -16.59 -4.71 -2.91
C GLU A 46 -15.53 -3.68 -2.53
N GLU A 47 -15.95 -2.65 -1.81
CA GLU A 47 -15.06 -1.63 -1.26
C GLU A 47 -15.04 -1.75 0.27
N LEU A 48 -13.86 -1.56 0.87
CA LEU A 48 -13.75 -1.45 2.32
C LEU A 48 -14.31 -0.10 2.78
N PRO A 49 -15.01 -0.06 3.93
CA PRO A 49 -15.27 1.20 4.62
C PRO A 49 -13.98 1.94 4.92
N ASP A 50 -14.04 3.28 4.95
CA ASP A 50 -12.86 4.12 5.15
C ASP A 50 -12.09 3.80 6.44
N GLU A 51 -12.80 3.47 7.51
CA GLU A 51 -12.21 3.06 8.79
C GLU A 51 -11.33 1.81 8.63
N GLU A 52 -11.83 0.80 7.90
CA GLU A 52 -11.09 -0.44 7.65
C GLU A 52 -9.91 -0.22 6.69
N ALA A 53 -10.10 0.64 5.69
CA ALA A 53 -9.02 1.03 4.78
C ALA A 53 -7.87 1.72 5.53
N ILE A 54 -8.19 2.60 6.49
CA ILE A 54 -7.19 3.25 7.35
C ILE A 54 -6.41 2.22 8.18
N GLU A 55 -7.07 1.20 8.72
CA GLU A 55 -6.39 0.13 9.47
C GLU A 55 -5.44 -0.69 8.59
N VAL A 56 -5.83 -1.01 7.35
CA VAL A 56 -4.93 -1.65 6.38
C VAL A 56 -3.74 -0.75 6.04
N ILE A 57 -3.95 0.55 5.86
CA ILE A 57 -2.88 1.53 5.62
C ILE A 57 -1.89 1.55 6.78
N LYS A 58 -2.37 1.63 8.02
CA LYS A 58 -1.51 1.62 9.22
C LYS A 58 -0.65 0.35 9.29
N ARG A 59 -1.26 -0.80 8.99
CA ARG A 59 -0.54 -2.09 8.94
C ARG A 59 0.54 -2.10 7.87
N ALA A 60 0.24 -1.61 6.67
CA ALA A 60 1.21 -1.50 5.58
C ALA A 60 2.37 -0.56 5.92
N VAL A 61 2.09 0.59 6.54
CA VAL A 61 3.12 1.53 7.01
C VAL A 61 4.02 0.87 8.05
N LYS A 62 3.45 0.13 9.00
CA LYS A 62 4.23 -0.60 10.01
C LYS A 62 5.13 -1.65 9.35
N GLN A 63 4.58 -2.48 8.47
CA GLN A 63 5.34 -3.52 7.76
C GLN A 63 6.53 -2.92 7.00
N ARG A 64 6.36 -1.78 6.35
CA ARG A 64 7.45 -1.11 5.64
C ARG A 64 8.56 -0.60 6.57
N LYS A 65 8.18 0.00 7.70
CA LYS A 65 9.15 0.42 8.74
C LYS A 65 9.91 -0.77 9.31
N ASP A 66 9.20 -1.86 9.59
CA ASP A 66 9.79 -3.10 10.09
C ASP A 66 10.77 -3.67 9.03
N SER A 67 10.40 -3.69 7.75
CA SER A 67 11.29 -4.10 6.64
C SER A 67 12.55 -3.25 6.54
N ILE A 68 12.43 -1.91 6.60
CA ILE A 68 13.57 -0.98 6.59
C ILE A 68 14.53 -1.31 7.74
N GLU A 69 14.01 -1.51 8.95
CA GLU A 69 14.83 -1.86 10.11
C GLU A 69 15.57 -3.19 9.91
N GLN A 70 14.88 -4.21 9.38
CA GLN A 70 15.49 -5.53 9.12
C GLN A 70 16.54 -5.46 8.01
N PHE A 71 16.29 -4.76 6.90
CA PHE A 71 17.25 -4.59 5.82
C PHE A 71 18.47 -3.79 6.26
N SER A 72 18.27 -2.74 7.05
CA SER A 72 19.35 -1.96 7.65
C SER A 72 20.24 -2.84 8.55
N LYS A 73 19.63 -3.61 9.47
CA LYS A 73 20.37 -4.56 10.33
C LYS A 73 21.10 -5.65 9.54
N GLY A 74 20.53 -6.07 8.41
CA GLY A 74 21.13 -7.07 7.51
C GLY A 74 22.18 -6.51 6.54
N GLY A 75 22.50 -5.22 6.60
CA GLY A 75 23.46 -4.57 5.69
C GLY A 75 22.98 -4.47 4.23
N ARG A 76 21.67 -4.57 3.99
CA ARG A 76 21.04 -4.53 2.66
C ARG A 76 20.54 -3.12 2.35
N GLY A 77 21.46 -2.15 2.25
CA GLY A 77 21.14 -0.76 1.95
C GLY A 77 20.38 -0.58 0.62
N ASP A 78 20.66 -1.45 -0.35
CA ASP A 78 19.94 -1.52 -1.63
C ASP A 78 18.42 -1.73 -1.46
N LEU A 79 18.02 -2.49 -0.46
CA LEU A 79 16.60 -2.75 -0.16
C LEU A 79 15.98 -1.66 0.71
N VAL A 80 16.77 -0.96 1.52
CA VAL A 80 16.31 0.19 2.30
C VAL A 80 15.92 1.34 1.37
N GLU A 81 16.76 1.66 0.39
CA GLU A 81 16.50 2.74 -0.60
C GLU A 81 15.22 2.51 -1.42
N ASN A 82 14.79 1.25 -1.57
CA ASN A 82 13.56 0.92 -2.28
C ASN A 82 12.29 1.02 -1.42
N GLU A 83 12.42 1.07 -0.10
CA GLU A 83 11.31 1.10 0.86
C GLU A 83 11.09 2.49 1.51
N GLU A 84 12.06 3.41 1.38
CA GLU A 84 11.95 4.83 1.79
C GLU A 84 11.11 5.68 0.82
#